data_AF-A0A453QRR8-F1
#
_entry.id   AF-A0A453QRR8-F1
#
_cell.length_a   1.000
_cell.length_b   1.000
_cell.length_c   1.000
_cell.angle_alpha   90.00
_cell.angle_beta   90.00
_cell.angle_gamma   90.00
#
_symmetry.space_group_name_H-M   'P 1'
#
loop_
_entity.id
_entity.type
_entity.pdbx_description
1 polymer ?
#
loop_
_entity_poly.entity_id
_entity_poly.type
_entity_poly.pdbx_seq_one_letter_code
_entity_poly.pdbx_strand_id
1 'polypeptide(L)'
;MWQARVDSIKPLFEEARIYSGKSEIDAEVVKKVWDKIAPAMASQFDAPYSVPPIAPRPLLLNGVLTTLVAQSLVYKNVPQKLLRLMQKLVLRISSRIQRTSSTGL
;
A
#
# COMPACT_ATOMS: atom_id res chain seq x y z
N MET A 1 -0.38 -1.93 -13.40
CA MET A 1 -0.37 -0.59 -14.00
C MET A 1 1.01 0.02 -13.78
N TRP A 2 1.97 -0.31 -14.65
CA TRP A 2 3.38 0.14 -14.59
C TRP A 2 3.78 0.96 -15.83
N GLN A 3 2.94 0.93 -16.86
CA GLN A 3 3.18 1.49 -18.18
C GLN A 3 3.44 3.00 -18.12
N ALA A 4 2.61 3.77 -17.40
CA ALA A 4 2.79 5.21 -17.25
C ALA A 4 4.15 5.60 -16.62
N ARG A 5 4.71 4.76 -15.73
CA ARG A 5 6.05 4.99 -15.15
C ARG A 5 7.15 4.64 -16.14
N VAL A 6 6.99 3.55 -16.88
CA VAL A 6 7.92 3.18 -17.96
C VAL A 6 7.97 4.27 -19.02
N ASP A 7 6.82 4.79 -19.44
CA ASP A 7 6.74 5.85 -20.45
C ASP A 7 7.44 7.14 -20.01
N SER A 8 7.41 7.47 -18.72
CA SER A 8 8.07 8.68 -18.19
C SER A 8 9.60 8.66 -18.27
N ILE A 9 10.20 7.47 -18.34
CA ILE A 9 11.65 7.26 -18.43
C ILE A 9 11.96 6.18 -19.48
N LYS A 10 11.23 6.22 -20.60
CA LYS A 10 11.24 5.21 -21.66
C LYS A 10 12.63 4.86 -22.21
N PRO A 11 13.55 5.82 -22.44
CA PRO A 11 14.88 5.49 -22.98
C PRO A 11 15.64 4.45 -22.15
N LEU A 12 15.51 4.48 -20.81
CA LEU A 12 16.15 3.52 -19.93
C LEU A 12 15.62 2.10 -20.13
N PHE A 13 14.31 1.97 -20.34
CA PHE A 13 13.67 0.68 -20.52
C PHE A 13 13.91 0.10 -21.92
N GLU A 14 14.10 0.94 -22.95
CA GLU A 14 14.50 0.49 -24.28
C GLU A 14 15.93 -0.11 -24.26
N GLU A 15 16.88 0.56 -23.61
CA GLU A 15 18.24 0.02 -23.44
C GLU A 15 18.22 -1.29 -22.64
N ALA A 16 17.44 -1.34 -21.55
CA ALA A 16 17.32 -2.54 -20.74
C ALA A 16 16.69 -3.72 -21.50
N ARG A 17 15.74 -3.43 -22.40
CA ARG A 17 15.13 -4.42 -23.30
C ARG A 17 16.16 -4.97 -24.28
N ILE A 18 16.94 -4.11 -24.92
CA ILE A 18 18.02 -4.50 -25.86
C ILE A 18 19.04 -5.37 -25.13
N TYR A 19 19.51 -4.95 -23.95
CA TYR A 19 20.44 -5.70 -23.12
C TYR A 19 19.88 -7.08 -22.70
N SER A 20 18.56 -7.17 -22.50
CA SER A 20 17.86 -8.41 -22.16
C SER A 20 17.51 -9.28 -23.38
N GLY A 21 17.83 -8.83 -24.61
CA GLY A 21 17.55 -9.56 -25.84
C GLY A 21 16.06 -9.67 -26.20
N LYS A 22 15.20 -8.78 -25.68
CA LYS A 22 13.75 -8.83 -25.90
C LYS A 22 13.28 -7.88 -27.00
N SER A 23 12.22 -8.26 -27.70
CA SER A 23 11.58 -7.41 -28.72
C SER A 23 10.70 -6.31 -28.12
N GLU A 24 10.19 -6.50 -26.90
CA GLU A 24 9.28 -5.56 -26.24
C GLU A 24 9.63 -5.36 -24.75
N ILE A 25 9.19 -4.23 -24.18
CA ILE A 25 9.32 -3.97 -22.74
C ILE A 25 8.20 -4.75 -22.04
N ASP A 26 8.58 -5.78 -21.30
CA ASP A 26 7.65 -6.59 -20.52
C ASP A 26 7.86 -6.42 -19.01
N ALA A 27 6.98 -7.02 -18.21
CA ALA A 27 7.04 -6.92 -16.75
C ALA A 27 8.37 -7.45 -16.16
N GLU A 28 9.05 -8.38 -16.83
CA GLU A 28 10.33 -8.92 -16.38
C GLU A 28 11.46 -7.91 -16.59
N VAL A 29 11.51 -7.23 -17.74
CA VAL A 29 12.45 -6.13 -18.00
C VAL A 29 12.23 -5.03 -16.96
N VAL A 30 10.96 -4.68 -16.71
CA VAL A 30 10.61 -3.66 -15.72
C VAL A 30 11.09 -4.06 -14.33
N LYS A 31 10.85 -5.30 -13.93
CA LYS A 31 11.30 -5.83 -12.63
C LYS A 31 12.83 -5.80 -12.51
N LYS A 32 13.57 -6.26 -13.52
CA LYS A 32 15.05 -6.26 -13.50
C LYS A 32 15.64 -4.86 -13.40
N VAL A 33 15.06 -3.89 -14.12
CA VAL A 33 15.49 -2.49 -14.05
C VAL A 33 15.29 -1.94 -12.65
N TRP A 34 14.12 -2.16 -12.04
CA TRP A 34 13.86 -1.68 -10.68
C TRP A 34 14.69 -2.42 -9.62
N ASP A 35 14.89 -3.73 -9.76
CA ASP A 35 15.77 -4.52 -8.89
C ASP A 35 17.22 -3.99 -8.93
N LYS A 36 17.65 -3.41 -10.06
CA LYS A 36 18.98 -2.79 -10.23
C LYS A 36 19.06 -1.35 -9.72
N ILE A 37 18.05 -0.51 -10.01
CA ILE A 37 18.04 0.91 -9.61
C ILE A 37 17.85 1.04 -8.10
N ALA A 38 16.96 0.25 -7.54
CA ALA A 38 16.54 0.38 -6.16
C ALA A 38 16.25 -1.00 -5.56
N PRO A 39 17.32 -1.75 -5.23
CA PRO A 39 17.19 -3.08 -4.66
C PRO A 39 16.38 -3.01 -3.35
N ALA A 40 15.60 -4.06 -3.09
CA ALA A 40 14.75 -4.20 -1.91
C ALA A 40 13.62 -3.16 -1.76
N MET A 41 13.32 -2.33 -2.78
CA MET A 41 12.18 -1.42 -2.75
C MET A 41 10.85 -2.13 -2.51
N ALA A 42 10.65 -3.28 -3.17
CA ALA A 42 9.43 -4.08 -3.03
C ALA A 42 9.36 -4.90 -1.73
N SER A 43 10.40 -4.88 -0.88
CA SER A 43 10.43 -5.62 0.38
C SER A 43 10.48 -4.69 1.59
N GLN A 44 11.63 -4.08 1.86
CA GLN A 44 11.87 -3.32 3.10
C GLN A 44 11.15 -1.97 3.13
N PHE A 45 10.87 -1.41 1.95
CA PHE A 45 10.24 -0.09 1.81
C PHE A 45 8.75 -0.17 1.51
N ASP A 46 8.18 -1.37 1.52
CA ASP A 46 6.75 -1.54 1.28
C ASP A 46 5.91 -0.92 2.41
N ALA A 47 4.68 -0.54 2.08
CA ALA A 47 3.77 0.19 2.96
C ALA A 47 3.60 -0.44 4.36
N PRO A 48 3.53 -1.77 4.55
CA PRO A 48 3.46 -2.38 5.88
C PRO A 48 4.64 -2.03 6.80
N TYR A 49 5.81 -1.79 6.23
CA TYR A 49 7.05 -1.55 6.97
C TYR A 49 7.36 -0.05 7.08
N SER A 50 7.00 0.75 6.07
CA SER A 50 7.33 2.18 6.00
C SER A 50 6.24 3.10 6.59
N VAL A 51 4.98 2.66 6.65
CA VAL A 51 3.87 3.46 7.21
C VAL A 51 3.91 3.56 8.73
N PRO A 52 4.18 2.50 9.52
CA PRO A 52 4.17 2.59 10.99
C PRO A 52 5.13 3.65 11.57
N PRO A 53 6.38 3.82 11.07
CA PRO A 53 7.27 4.89 11.53
C PRO A 53 6.79 6.31 11.23
N ILE A 54 5.92 6.50 10.24
CA ILE A 54 5.39 7.82 9.84
C ILE A 54 4.14 8.18 10.67
N ALA A 55 3.50 7.19 11.32
CA ALA A 55 2.41 7.44 12.25
C ALA A 55 2.90 8.21 13.50
N PRO A 56 2.11 9.17 14.04
CA PRO A 56 0.69 9.42 13.78
C PRO A 56 0.42 10.57 12.78
N ARG A 57 1.37 10.93 11.92
CA ARG A 57 1.15 12.04 10.97
C ARG A 57 -0.06 11.71 10.09
N PRO A 58 -1.07 12.59 9.97
CA PRO A 58 -2.26 12.31 9.17
C PRO A 58 -1.89 12.05 7.71
N LEU A 59 -2.16 10.84 7.21
CA LEU A 59 -1.94 10.46 5.81
C LEU A 59 -3.28 10.22 5.12
N LEU A 60 -3.51 10.89 3.99
CA LEU A 60 -4.66 10.62 3.12
C LEU A 60 -4.29 9.48 2.17
N LEU A 61 -4.64 8.25 2.52
CA LEU A 61 -4.46 7.09 1.62
C LEU A 61 -5.69 6.89 0.75
N ASN A 62 -5.54 7.10 -0.56
CA ASN A 62 -6.56 6.79 -1.55
C ASN A 62 -6.61 5.28 -1.83
N GLY A 63 -7.42 4.55 -1.05
CA GLY A 63 -8.04 3.28 -1.49
C GLY A 63 -7.33 1.96 -1.11
N VAL A 64 -7.87 1.33 -0.06
CA VAL A 64 -8.06 -0.12 0.15
C VAL A 64 -6.92 -0.97 0.78
N LEU A 65 -7.20 -1.34 2.04
CA LEU A 65 -6.80 -2.50 2.84
C LEU A 65 -5.34 -2.66 3.31
N THR A 66 -4.78 -1.59 3.89
CA THR A 66 -3.75 -1.76 4.94
C THR A 66 -4.36 -2.07 6.31
N THR A 67 -5.69 -1.98 6.48
CA THR A 67 -6.32 -2.01 7.81
C THR A 67 -6.05 -3.30 8.57
N LEU A 68 -6.04 -4.48 7.93
CA LEU A 68 -5.73 -5.75 8.61
C LEU A 68 -4.25 -5.90 8.97
N VAL A 69 -3.34 -5.40 8.12
CA VAL A 69 -1.89 -5.46 8.38
C VAL A 69 -1.45 -4.40 9.39
N ALA A 70 -2.03 -3.20 9.32
CA ALA A 70 -1.84 -2.16 10.32
C ALA A 70 -2.47 -2.55 11.67
N GLN A 71 -3.65 -3.18 11.69
CA GLN A 71 -4.18 -3.75 12.94
C GLN A 71 -3.26 -4.87 13.45
N SER A 72 -2.77 -5.78 12.60
CA SER A 72 -1.93 -6.88 13.12
C SER A 72 -0.56 -6.41 13.61
N LEU A 73 0.08 -5.45 12.93
CA LEU A 73 1.38 -4.91 13.32
C LEU A 73 1.30 -3.99 14.55
N VAL A 74 0.27 -3.15 14.67
CA VAL A 74 0.07 -2.27 15.83
C VAL A 74 -0.48 -3.05 17.04
N TYR A 75 -1.25 -4.11 16.84
CA TYR A 75 -1.93 -4.85 17.92
C TYR A 75 -1.30 -6.20 18.25
N LYS A 76 -0.09 -6.50 17.77
CA LYS A 76 0.64 -7.76 18.02
C LYS A 76 0.78 -8.11 19.51
N ASN A 77 0.72 -7.12 20.42
CA ASN A 77 0.77 -7.29 21.87
C ASN A 77 -0.50 -6.84 22.62
N VAL A 78 -1.62 -6.62 21.91
CA VAL A 78 -2.87 -6.19 22.55
C VAL A 78 -3.69 -7.42 22.96
N PRO A 79 -4.16 -7.50 24.23
CA PRO A 79 -5.00 -8.61 24.66
C PRO A 79 -6.24 -8.75 23.76
N GLN A 80 -6.54 -9.98 23.31
CA GLN A 80 -7.64 -10.27 22.37
C GLN A 80 -9.00 -9.72 22.84
N LYS A 81 -9.21 -9.64 24.16
CA LYS A 81 -10.41 -9.04 24.76
C LYS A 81 -10.54 -7.54 24.43
N LEU A 82 -9.43 -6.80 24.43
CA LEU A 82 -9.38 -5.38 24.12
C LEU A 82 -9.56 -5.13 22.62
N LEU A 83 -8.96 -5.95 21.76
CA LEU A 83 -9.16 -5.88 20.31
C LEU A 83 -10.63 -6.03 19.92
N ARG A 84 -11.33 -7.03 20.50
CA ARG A 84 -12.77 -7.24 20.28
C ARG A 84 -13.64 -6.07 20.78
N LEU A 85 -13.24 -5.44 21.88
CA LEU A 85 -13.91 -4.24 22.42
C LEU A 85 -13.76 -3.04 21.46
N MET A 86 -12.55 -2.81 20.95
CA MET A 86 -12.28 -1.72 20.02
C MET A 86 -13.01 -1.92 18.68
N GLN A 87 -13.03 -3.14 18.15
CA GLN A 87 -13.80 -3.47 16.93
C GLN A 87 -15.31 -3.21 17.12
N LYS A 88 -15.88 -3.60 18.26
CA LYS A 88 -17.29 -3.32 18.58
C LYS A 88 -17.57 -1.81 18.68
N LEU A 89 -16.64 -1.04 19.24
CA LEU A 89 -16.78 0.41 19.36
C LEU A 89 -16.77 1.09 17.99
N VAL A 90 -15.85 0.70 17.10
CA VAL A 90 -15.74 1.23 15.73
C VAL A 90 -17.01 0.93 14.92
N LEU A 91 -17.52 -0.30 14.99
CA LEU A 91 -18.78 -0.66 14.33
C LEU A 91 -19.98 0.12 14.89
N ARG A 92 -19.99 0.38 16.20
CA ARG A 92 -21.05 1.17 16.84
C ARG A 92 -20.99 2.65 16.45
N ILE A 93 -19.80 3.23 16.30
CA ILE A 93 -19.63 4.61 15.83
C ILE A 93 -20.05 4.72 14.36
N SER A 94 -19.61 3.78 13.52
CA SER A 94 -19.94 3.77 12.07
C SER A 94 -21.45 3.66 11.84
N SER A 95 -22.12 2.76 12.56
CA SER A 95 -23.59 2.62 12.49
C SER A 95 -24.37 3.80 13.10
N ARG A 96 -23.73 4.64 13.91
CA ARG A 96 -24.33 5.87 14.45
C ARG A 96 -24.19 7.03 13.47
N ILE A 97 -23.02 7.15 12.83
CA ILE A 97 -22.77 8.11 11.75
C ILE A 97 -23.75 7.88 10.60
N GLN A 98 -23.90 6.64 10.13
CA GLN A 98 -24.85 6.33 9.05
C GLN A 98 -26.30 6.63 9.41
N ARG A 99 -26.70 6.47 10.68
CA ARG A 99 -28.05 6.83 11.14
C ARG A 99 -28.28 8.32 11.20
N THR A 100 -27.29 9.11 11.63
CA THR A 100 -27.42 10.58 11.63
C THR A 100 -27.44 11.19 10.23
N SER A 101 -26.92 10.47 9.22
CA SER A 101 -26.97 10.87 7.82
C SER A 101 -28.33 10.62 7.14
N SER A 102 -29.19 9.77 7.72
CA SER A 102 -30.49 9.41 7.12
C SER A 102 -31.71 10.11 7.75
N THR A 103 -31.52 10.88 8.83
CA THR A 103 -32.60 11.63 9.51
C THR A 103 -32.53 13.14 9.27
N GLY A 104 -31.62 13.60 8.41
CA GLY A 104 -31.56 14.99 7.94
C GLY A 104 -32.14 15.12 6.54
N LEU A 105 -33.47 15.06 6.43
CA LEU A 105 -34.30 15.51 5.31
C LEU A 105 -35.52 16.22 5.89
#